data_AF-A0A1H6DF86-F1
#
_entry.id   AF-A0A1H6DF86-F1
#
_cell.length_a   1.000
_cell.length_b   1.000
_cell.length_c   1.000
_cell.angle_alpha   90.00
_cell.angle_beta   90.00
_cell.angle_gamma   90.00
#
_symmetry.space_group_name_H-M   'P 1'
#
loop_
_entity.id
_entity.type
_entity.pdbx_description
1 polymer ?
#
loop_
_entity_poly.entity_id
_entity_poly.type
_entity_poly.pdbx_seq_one_letter_code
_entity_poly.pdbx_strand_id
1 'polypeptide(L)'
;MNEVVVGVALALVVVCATLAVLCREPARQAVVLGALGLCLAVLFAVLQAPDVALSQIAVGTALTPLLILLTVRKVSRPIRDADTHPGGPEEPGSPEQPGGQPDPDLGPGERRPPGRGGA
;
A
#
# COMPACT_ATOMS: atom_id res chain seq x y z
N MET A 1 28.99 -19.79 36.21
CA MET A 1 28.08 -20.44 35.26
C MET A 1 27.05 -19.47 34.70
N ASN A 2 26.40 -18.65 35.54
CA ASN A 2 25.43 -17.65 35.09
C ASN A 2 26.01 -16.63 34.07
N GLU A 3 27.23 -16.14 34.29
CA GLU A 3 27.90 -15.19 33.38
C GLU A 3 27.99 -15.69 31.93
N VAL A 4 28.25 -16.99 31.74
CA VAL A 4 28.34 -17.60 30.41
C VAL A 4 26.96 -17.65 29.76
N VAL A 5 25.93 -18.03 30.53
CA VAL A 5 24.54 -18.09 30.06
C VAL A 5 24.05 -16.69 29.67
N VAL A 6 24.33 -15.69 30.49
CA VAL A 6 23.99 -14.28 30.23
C VAL A 6 24.72 -13.78 28.99
N GLY A 7 26.03 -14.07 28.85
CA GLY A 7 26.82 -13.70 27.68
C GLY A 7 26.27 -14.30 26.37
N VAL A 8 25.91 -15.58 26.39
CA VAL A 8 25.30 -16.26 25.22
C VAL A 8 23.93 -15.66 24.89
N ALA A 9 23.09 -15.41 25.90
CA ALA A 9 21.77 -14.81 25.71
C ALA A 9 21.88 -13.39 25.13
N LEU A 10 22.82 -12.57 25.60
CA LEU A 10 23.10 -11.24 25.05
C LEU A 10 23.56 -11.30 23.60
N ALA A 11 24.49 -12.21 23.26
CA ALA A 11 24.94 -12.40 21.88
C ALA A 11 23.76 -12.77 20.95
N LEU A 12 22.88 -13.67 21.40
CA LEU A 12 21.70 -14.09 20.65
C LEU A 12 20.72 -12.92 20.44
N VAL A 13 20.49 -12.10 21.47
CA VAL A 13 19.68 -10.88 21.38
C VAL A 13 20.27 -9.89 20.36
N VAL A 14 21.59 -9.65 20.39
CA VAL A 14 22.26 -8.76 19.44
C VAL A 14 22.05 -9.24 18.01
N VAL A 15 22.27 -10.53 17.74
CA VAL A 15 22.07 -11.13 16.41
C VAL A 15 20.61 -10.99 15.96
N CYS A 16 19.64 -11.34 16.82
CA CYS A 16 18.22 -11.17 16.51
C CYS A 16 17.85 -9.71 16.23
N ALA A 17 18.39 -8.76 17.01
CA ALA A 17 18.14 -7.33 16.81
C ALA A 17 18.71 -6.83 15.48
N THR A 18 19.92 -7.26 15.12
CA THR A 18 20.51 -6.93 13.81
C THR A 18 19.64 -7.47 12.67
N LEU A 19 19.19 -8.73 12.75
CA LEU A 19 18.29 -9.32 11.75
C LEU A 19 16.95 -8.59 11.65
N ALA A 20 16.41 -8.12 12.78
CA ALA A 20 15.18 -7.34 12.83
C ALA A 20 15.32 -6.02 12.05
N VAL A 21 16.44 -5.31 12.22
CA VAL A 21 16.73 -4.03 11.54
C VAL A 21 16.94 -4.22 10.04
N LEU A 22 17.48 -5.37 9.60
CA LEU A 22 17.71 -5.65 8.19
C LEU A 22 16.42 -6.00 7.41
N CYS A 23 15.31 -6.30 8.08
CA CYS A 23 14.04 -6.61 7.42
C CYS A 23 13.33 -5.34 6.94
N ARG A 24 13.13 -5.20 5.62
CA ARG A 24 12.43 -4.05 4.99
C ARG A 24 10.92 -4.25 4.81
N GLU A 25 10.44 -5.49 4.64
CA GLU A 25 9.00 -5.75 4.60
C GLU A 25 8.36 -5.55 5.98
N PRO A 26 7.36 -4.66 6.13
CA PRO A 26 6.75 -4.35 7.43
C PRO A 26 6.10 -5.57 8.09
N ALA A 27 5.53 -6.48 7.30
CA ALA A 27 4.97 -7.72 7.81
C ALA A 27 6.05 -8.66 8.36
N ARG A 28 7.17 -8.77 7.65
CA ARG A 28 8.30 -9.62 8.04
C ARG A 28 9.05 -9.02 9.22
N GLN A 29 9.20 -7.69 9.25
CA GLN A 29 9.78 -6.93 10.34
C GLN A 29 8.99 -7.14 11.64
N ALA A 30 7.65 -7.11 11.61
CA ALA A 30 6.83 -7.38 12.78
C ALA A 30 7.06 -8.78 13.37
N VAL A 31 7.14 -9.82 12.52
CA VAL A 31 7.43 -11.19 12.96
C VAL A 31 8.81 -11.29 13.61
N VAL A 32 9.84 -10.68 13.00
CA VAL A 32 11.20 -10.72 13.56
C VAL A 32 11.30 -9.90 14.85
N LEU A 33 10.56 -8.80 14.96
CA LEU A 33 10.46 -8.02 16.19
C LEU A 33 9.80 -8.83 17.32
N GLY A 34 8.81 -9.66 16.99
CA GLY A 34 8.21 -10.58 17.95
C GLY A 34 9.19 -11.64 18.45
N ALA A 35 10.01 -12.19 17.55
CA ALA A 35 11.08 -13.13 17.92
C ALA A 35 12.17 -12.47 18.79
N LEU A 36 12.53 -11.22 18.50
CA LEU A 36 13.41 -10.42 19.36
C LEU A 36 12.81 -10.22 20.76
N GLY A 37 11.54 -9.87 20.86
CA GLY A 37 10.82 -9.75 22.13
C GLY A 37 10.85 -11.05 22.95
N LEU A 38 10.74 -12.21 22.28
CA LEU A 38 10.81 -13.51 22.94
C LEU A 38 12.21 -13.81 23.46
N CYS A 39 13.25 -13.49 22.69
CA CYS A 39 14.64 -13.60 23.13
C CYS A 39 14.92 -12.72 24.35
N LEU A 40 14.38 -11.49 24.38
CA LEU A 40 14.49 -10.59 25.53
C LEU A 40 13.78 -11.14 26.76
N ALA A 41 12.59 -11.73 26.59
CA ALA A 41 11.89 -12.38 27.70
C ALA A 41 12.69 -13.55 28.29
N VAL A 42 13.31 -14.37 27.45
CA VAL A 42 14.21 -15.46 27.89
C VAL A 42 15.41 -14.87 28.64
N LEU A 43 16.02 -13.79 28.14
CA LEU A 43 17.12 -13.11 28.83
C LEU A 43 16.69 -12.61 30.22
N PHE A 44 15.50 -12.01 30.35
CA PHE A 44 14.99 -11.55 31.65
C PHE A 44 14.67 -12.70 32.61
N ALA A 45 14.19 -13.84 32.10
CA ALA A 45 14.02 -15.04 32.90
C ALA A 45 15.36 -15.56 33.45
N VAL A 46 16.42 -15.55 32.62
CA VAL A 46 17.79 -15.91 33.04
C VAL A 46 18.34 -14.94 34.07
N LEU A 47 18.03 -13.64 33.95
CA LEU A 47 18.41 -12.58 34.89
C LEU A 47 17.60 -12.60 36.20
N GLN A 48 16.78 -13.63 36.45
CA GLN A 48 15.95 -13.75 37.66
C GLN A 48 14.90 -12.62 37.79
N ALA A 49 14.44 -12.06 36.68
CA ALA A 49 13.41 -11.02 36.64
C ALA A 49 12.10 -11.55 36.00
N PRO A 50 11.34 -12.42 36.70
CA PRO A 50 10.19 -13.13 36.14
C PRO A 50 9.03 -12.19 35.79
N ASP A 51 8.74 -11.18 36.61
CA ASP A 51 7.66 -10.22 36.34
C ASP A 51 7.94 -9.36 35.10
N VAL A 52 9.22 -9.02 34.90
CA VAL A 52 9.69 -8.27 33.72
C VAL A 52 9.62 -9.18 32.49
N ALA A 53 9.98 -10.46 32.60
CA ALA A 53 9.89 -11.42 31.51
C ALA A 53 8.43 -11.60 31.04
N LEU A 54 7.47 -11.77 31.96
CA LEU A 54 6.06 -11.92 31.62
C LEU A 54 5.51 -10.67 30.91
N SER A 55 5.83 -9.49 31.43
CA SER A 55 5.45 -8.22 30.78
C SER A 55 6.09 -8.08 29.40
N GLN A 56 7.35 -8.51 29.26
CA GLN A 56 8.06 -8.42 27.98
C GLN A 56 7.52 -9.40 26.94
N ILE A 57 7.06 -10.58 27.34
CA ILE A 57 6.36 -11.49 26.41
C ILE A 57 5.12 -10.77 25.87
N ALA A 58 4.27 -10.22 26.74
CA ALA A 58 3.05 -9.55 26.32
C ALA A 58 3.33 -8.37 25.37
N VAL A 59 4.25 -7.48 25.77
CA VAL A 59 4.53 -6.23 25.04
C VAL A 59 5.39 -6.49 23.80
N GLY A 60 6.54 -7.13 23.99
CA GLY A 60 7.56 -7.30 22.94
C GLY A 60 7.19 -8.32 21.87
N THR A 61 6.51 -9.42 22.24
CA THR A 61 6.18 -10.47 21.26
C THR A 61 4.88 -10.24 20.50
N ALA A 62 3.89 -9.62 21.16
CA ALA A 62 2.54 -9.48 20.61
C ALA A 62 2.15 -8.02 20.38
N LEU A 63 2.22 -7.18 21.42
CA LEU A 63 1.67 -5.83 21.37
C LEU A 63 2.39 -4.93 20.35
N THR A 64 3.73 -4.83 20.42
CA THR A 64 4.50 -3.99 19.51
C THR A 64 4.38 -4.44 18.05
N PRO A 65 4.57 -5.73 17.70
CA PRO A 65 4.37 -6.22 16.33
C PRO A 65 2.96 -5.98 15.80
N LEU A 66 1.94 -6.24 16.62
CA LEU A 66 0.54 -6.06 16.23
C LEU A 66 0.21 -4.60 15.93
N LEU A 67 0.66 -3.68 16.77
CA LEU A 67 0.45 -2.24 16.57
C LEU A 67 1.13 -1.74 15.29
N ILE A 68 2.35 -2.21 14.99
CA ILE A 68 3.04 -1.89 13.74
C ILE A 68 2.25 -2.38 12.53
N LEU A 69 1.81 -3.65 12.53
CA LEU A 69 1.01 -4.22 11.45
C LEU A 69 -0.31 -3.48 11.23
N LEU A 70 -1.04 -3.16 12.32
CA LEU A 70 -2.29 -2.42 12.26
C LEU A 70 -2.08 -1.01 11.72
N THR A 71 -1.01 -0.34 12.15
CA THR A 71 -0.66 1.00 11.69
C THR A 71 -0.33 1.00 10.20
N VAL A 72 0.54 0.09 9.74
CA VAL A 72 0.89 -0.04 8.33
C VAL A 72 -0.33 -0.35 7.48
N ARG A 73 -1.20 -1.26 7.93
CA ARG A 73 -2.45 -1.60 7.22
C ARG A 73 -3.42 -0.43 7.14
N LYS A 74 -3.50 0.39 8.20
CA LYS A 74 -4.40 1.55 8.25
C LYS A 74 -3.90 2.68 7.34
N VAL A 75 -2.60 2.95 7.33
CA VAL A 75 -1.97 3.99 6.49
C VAL A 75 -1.87 3.57 5.03
N SER A 76 -1.69 2.27 4.75
CA SER A 76 -1.63 1.75 3.37
C SER A 76 -3.00 1.67 2.69
N ARG A 77 -4.10 2.01 3.37
CA ARG A 77 -5.41 2.11 2.72
C ARG A 77 -5.46 3.51 2.09
N PRO A 78 -5.39 3.65 0.76
CA PRO A 78 -5.68 4.93 0.14
C PRO A 78 -7.12 5.23 0.54
N ILE A 79 -7.34 6.37 1.18
CA ILE A 79 -8.66 6.99 1.19
C ILE A 79 -9.00 7.08 -0.30
N ARG A 80 -9.93 6.25 -0.78
CA ARG A 80 -10.49 6.44 -2.11
C ARG A 80 -11.29 7.72 -1.97
N ASP A 81 -10.60 8.79 -2.29
CA ASP A 81 -11.15 10.13 -2.33
C ASP A 81 -12.42 10.08 -3.15
N ALA A 82 -13.42 10.75 -2.59
CA ALA A 82 -14.75 10.90 -3.10
C ALA A 82 -14.75 11.84 -4.33
N ASP A 83 -14.00 11.45 -5.37
CA ASP A 83 -13.87 12.20 -6.61
C ASP A 83 -14.64 11.53 -7.75
N THR A 84 -15.78 10.90 -7.44
CA THR A 84 -16.85 10.80 -8.45
C THR A 84 -17.65 12.09 -8.37
N HIS A 85 -17.08 13.16 -8.92
CA HIS A 85 -17.88 14.19 -9.56
C HIS A 85 -18.17 13.69 -10.99
N PRO A 86 -19.38 13.20 -11.32
CA PRO A 86 -19.80 13.16 -12.70
C PRO A 86 -20.12 14.61 -13.09
N GLY A 87 -19.10 15.38 -13.45
CA GLY A 87 -19.28 16.56 -14.31
C GLY A 87 -19.47 16.07 -15.75
N GLY A 88 -20.43 16.54 -16.54
CA GLY A 88 -21.32 17.69 -16.39
C GLY A 88 -22.58 17.53 -17.25
N PRO A 89 -23.38 18.62 -17.42
CA PRO A 89 -24.63 18.58 -18.14
C PRO A 89 -24.42 18.18 -19.61
N GLU A 90 -25.23 17.24 -20.09
CA GLU A 90 -25.30 16.88 -21.50
C GLU A 90 -25.59 18.14 -22.32
N GLU A 91 -24.62 18.55 -23.14
CA GLU A 91 -24.81 19.62 -24.11
C GLU A 91 -25.75 19.08 -25.21
N PRO A 92 -26.98 19.61 -25.36
CA PRO A 92 -27.89 19.14 -26.39
C PRO A 92 -27.49 19.76 -27.73
N GLY A 93 -27.08 18.91 -28.68
CA GLY A 93 -27.11 19.21 -30.10
C GLY A 93 -25.84 19.85 -30.68
N SER A 94 -24.94 18.99 -31.17
CA SER A 94 -24.09 19.37 -32.31
C SER A 94 -24.84 19.05 -33.61
N PRO A 95 -25.02 20.01 -34.53
CA PRO A 95 -25.78 19.81 -35.76
C PRO A 95 -25.09 18.78 -36.67
N GLU A 96 -25.89 17.88 -37.24
CA GLU A 96 -25.53 16.98 -38.33
C GLU A 96 -24.63 17.69 -39.34
N GLN A 97 -23.40 17.18 -39.46
CA GLN A 97 -22.40 17.62 -40.42
C GLN A 97 -22.71 16.89 -41.74
N PRO A 98 -23.29 17.55 -42.77
CA PRO A 98 -23.56 16.90 -44.05
C PRO A 98 -22.27 16.98 -44.86
N GLY A 99 -21.36 16.05 -44.58
CA GLY A 99 -20.03 15.98 -45.18
C GLY A 99 -19.73 14.57 -45.63
N GLY A 100 -20.54 14.03 -46.54
CA GLY A 100 -20.25 12.78 -47.23
C GLY A 100 -18.87 12.87 -47.88
N GLN A 101 -18.04 11.88 -47.58
CA GLN A 101 -16.74 11.64 -48.20
C GLN A 101 -16.86 11.82 -49.73
N PRO A 102 -16.01 12.64 -50.39
CA PRO A 102 -16.07 12.78 -51.84
C PRO A 102 -15.77 11.42 -52.49
N ASP A 103 -16.76 10.90 -53.22
CA ASP A 103 -16.65 9.68 -54.01
C ASP A 103 -15.56 9.90 -55.08
N PRO A 104 -14.46 9.12 -55.09
CA PRO A 104 -13.30 9.39 -55.94
C PRO A 104 -13.54 9.14 -57.44
N ASP A 105 -14.76 8.76 -57.83
CA ASP A 105 -15.11 8.34 -59.20
C ASP A 105 -15.97 9.37 -59.98
N LEU A 106 -16.15 10.58 -59.45
CA LEU A 106 -16.83 11.67 -60.15
C LEU A 106 -15.87 12.43 -61.08
N GLY A 107 -15.86 12.02 -62.35
CA GLY A 107 -15.15 12.69 -63.44
C GLY A 107 -15.59 14.16 -63.66
N PRO A 108 -14.72 15.01 -64.23
CA PRO A 108 -14.96 16.45 -64.32
C PRO A 108 -16.00 16.76 -65.40
N GLY A 109 -17.29 16.86 -65.04
CA GLY A 109 -18.33 17.10 -66.04
C GLY A 109 -19.68 17.63 -65.56
N GLU A 110 -20.15 17.32 -64.35
CA GLU A 110 -21.54 17.65 -63.96
C GLU A 110 -21.62 18.80 -62.95
N ARG A 111 -21.53 20.03 -63.47
CA ARG A 111 -22.00 21.22 -62.74
C ARG A 111 -23.53 21.22 -62.69
N ARG A 112 -24.10 20.72 -61.59
CA ARG A 112 -25.52 20.88 -61.27
C ARG A 112 -25.82 22.36 -60.98
N PRO A 113 -26.78 23.02 -61.65
CA PRO A 113 -27.07 24.42 -61.40
C PRO A 113 -27.74 24.63 -60.03
N PRO A 114 -27.47 25.76 -59.33
CA PRO A 114 -28.08 26.04 -58.04
C PRO A 114 -29.59 26.26 -58.20
N GLY A 115 -30.36 25.44 -57.50
CA GLY A 115 -31.81 25.57 -57.37
C GLY A 115 -32.17 26.94 -56.78
N ARG A 116 -32.95 27.70 -57.53
CA ARG A 116 -33.50 29.00 -57.16
C ARG A 116 -34.47 28.81 -56.00
N GLY A 117 -34.19 29.49 -54.88
CA GLY A 117 -35.07 29.54 -53.71
C GLY A 117 -36.46 30.07 -54.08
N GLY A 118 -37.48 29.31 -53.69
CA GLY A 118 -38.87 29.75 -53.67
C GLY A 118 -39.14 30.49 -52.36
N ALA A 119 -39.66 31.70 -52.52
CA ALA A 119 -40.30 32.51 -51.49
C ALA A 119 -41.61 31.87 -50.99
#